data_AF-Q2QCX9-F1
#
_entry.id   AF-Q2QCX9-F1
#
_cell.length_a   1.000
_cell.length_b   1.000
_cell.length_c   1.000
_cell.angle_alpha   90.00
_cell.angle_beta   90.00
_cell.angle_gamma   90.00
#
_symmetry.space_group_name_H-M   'P 1'
#
loop_
_entity.id
_entity.type
_entity.pdbx_description
1 polymer ?
#
loop_
_entity_poly.entity_id
_entity_poly.type
_entity_poly.pdbx_seq_one_letter_code
_entity_poly.pdbx_strand_id
1 'polypeptide(L)'
;APSIHERAYRDAPGGFPKLGSVFTLNLFNKKITFLIGPEVSSHFFKASESDLSQQEVYQFNVPTFGPGVVFDVDYTIRQEQFRFFTEALRVNKLKGYVDQMVTEAEDYFSKWGDSGEVDLKYELEHLIILTASRCLLGQEVRNKLLDDVSALFHDLDNGMLPISVIFPYLPIPAHR
;
A
#
# COMPACT_ATOMS: atom_id res chain seq x y z
N ALA A 1 -23.17 -21.87 -13.60
CA ALA A 1 -21.80 -21.55 -14.08
C ALA A 1 -20.97 -21.15 -12.87
N PRO A 2 -19.69 -21.57 -12.77
CA PRO A 2 -18.86 -21.21 -11.63
C PRO A 2 -18.72 -19.68 -11.52
N SER A 3 -18.67 -19.22 -10.28
CA SER A 3 -18.52 -17.81 -9.93
C SER A 3 -17.20 -17.24 -10.49
N ILE A 4 -17.14 -15.92 -10.64
CA ILE A 4 -15.91 -15.23 -11.03
C ILE A 4 -14.73 -15.54 -10.08
N HIS A 5 -15.00 -15.78 -8.80
CA HIS A 5 -14.01 -16.21 -7.82
C HIS A 5 -13.47 -17.61 -8.12
N GLU A 6 -14.34 -18.59 -8.41
CA GLU A 6 -13.92 -19.95 -8.75
C GLU A 6 -13.03 -20.01 -10.00
N ARG A 7 -13.27 -19.12 -10.98
CA ARG A 7 -12.43 -19.04 -12.19
C ARG A 7 -11.03 -18.49 -11.90
N ALA A 8 -10.93 -17.45 -11.07
CA ALA A 8 -9.64 -16.87 -10.67
C ALA A 8 -8.75 -17.88 -9.94
N TYR A 9 -9.33 -18.77 -9.12
CA TYR A 9 -8.57 -19.81 -8.40
C TYR A 9 -8.15 -20.98 -9.28
N ARG A 10 -8.97 -21.34 -10.28
CA ARG A 10 -8.69 -22.48 -11.16
C ARG A 10 -7.61 -22.17 -12.20
N ASP A 11 -7.57 -20.93 -12.68
CA ASP A 11 -6.72 -20.51 -13.78
C ASP A 11 -5.44 -19.78 -13.30
N ALA A 12 -5.20 -19.73 -11.98
CA ALA A 12 -3.96 -19.20 -11.40
C ALA A 12 -2.75 -20.05 -11.86
N PRO A 13 -1.77 -19.45 -12.57
CA PRO A 13 -0.64 -20.19 -13.11
C PRO A 13 0.33 -20.55 -11.98
N GLY A 14 0.18 -21.77 -11.42
CA GLY A 14 1.08 -22.30 -10.40
C GLY A 14 0.40 -23.15 -9.34
N GLY A 15 0.02 -24.39 -9.67
CA GLY A 15 -0.05 -25.50 -8.71
C GLY A 15 -1.08 -25.48 -7.56
N PHE A 16 -1.78 -24.37 -7.28
CA PHE A 16 -2.75 -24.26 -6.19
C PHE A 16 -3.81 -25.39 -6.12
N PRO A 17 -4.34 -25.90 -7.25
CA PRO A 17 -5.33 -26.99 -7.21
C PRO A 17 -4.82 -28.29 -6.59
N LYS A 18 -3.48 -28.51 -6.54
CA LYS A 18 -2.90 -29.78 -6.06
C LYS A 18 -2.65 -29.82 -4.55
N LEU A 19 -2.57 -28.67 -3.88
CA LEU A 19 -2.18 -28.57 -2.47
C LEU A 19 -3.37 -28.38 -1.51
N GLY A 20 -4.57 -28.18 -2.06
CA GLY A 20 -5.78 -27.89 -1.28
C GLY A 20 -5.85 -26.43 -0.81
N SER A 21 -6.90 -26.11 -0.05
CA SER A 21 -7.18 -24.74 0.42
C SER A 21 -6.24 -24.26 1.54
N VAL A 22 -5.54 -25.17 2.22
CA VAL A 22 -4.56 -24.84 3.27
C VAL A 22 -3.29 -25.64 3.04
N PHE A 23 -2.16 -24.96 2.87
CA PHE A 23 -0.86 -25.60 2.69
C PHE A 23 0.28 -24.69 3.17
N THR A 24 1.43 -25.28 3.49
CA THR A 24 2.61 -24.55 3.96
C THR A 24 3.77 -24.74 2.99
N LEU A 25 4.43 -23.64 2.62
CA LEU A 25 5.68 -23.63 1.88
C LEU A 25 6.82 -23.17 2.79
N ASN A 26 8.00 -23.77 2.61
CA ASN A 26 9.22 -23.27 3.23
C ASN A 26 9.84 -22.23 2.29
N LEU A 27 9.82 -20.95 2.68
CA LEU A 27 10.44 -19.86 1.94
C LEU A 27 11.61 -19.31 2.77
N PHE A 28 12.84 -19.55 2.31
CA PHE A 28 14.07 -19.28 3.06
C PHE A 28 14.03 -19.88 4.49
N ASN A 29 14.09 -19.04 5.52
CA ASN A 29 14.04 -19.42 6.92
C ASN A 29 12.61 -19.33 7.53
N LYS A 30 11.59 -19.07 6.71
CA LYS A 30 10.20 -18.93 7.16
C LYS A 30 9.31 -20.04 6.61
N LYS A 31 8.37 -20.51 7.43
CA LYS A 31 7.25 -21.35 7.02
C LYS A 31 6.07 -20.46 6.73
N ILE A 32 5.63 -20.40 5.48
CA ILE A 32 4.51 -19.56 5.05
C ILE A 32 3.32 -20.47 4.77
N THR A 33 2.27 -20.32 5.56
CA THR A 33 1.02 -21.07 5.41
C THR A 33 0.00 -20.23 4.64
N PHE A 34 -0.48 -20.77 3.53
CA PHE A 34 -1.48 -20.16 2.66
C PHE A 34 -2.87 -20.66 3.04
N LEU A 35 -3.81 -19.74 3.17
CA LEU A 35 -5.24 -20.02 3.39
C LEU A 35 -6.01 -19.44 2.19
N ILE A 36 -6.32 -20.29 1.21
CA ILE A 36 -6.85 -19.90 -0.10
C ILE A 36 -8.32 -20.30 -0.21
N GLY A 37 -9.18 -19.31 -0.42
CA GLY A 37 -10.63 -19.49 -0.61
C GLY A 37 -11.48 -18.98 0.57
N PRO A 38 -12.76 -18.66 0.34
CA PRO A 38 -13.62 -18.03 1.34
C PRO A 38 -13.89 -18.89 2.59
N GLU A 39 -13.82 -20.21 2.46
CA GLU A 39 -14.08 -21.20 3.51
C GLU A 39 -13.00 -21.20 4.60
N VAL A 40 -11.78 -20.78 4.24
CA VAL A 40 -10.61 -20.79 5.14
C VAL A 40 -10.10 -19.39 5.46
N SER A 41 -10.36 -18.40 4.60
CA SER A 41 -9.84 -17.03 4.76
C SER A 41 -10.29 -16.35 6.06
N SER A 42 -11.45 -16.72 6.60
CA SER A 42 -11.95 -16.17 7.86
C SER A 42 -11.02 -16.45 9.04
N HIS A 43 -10.25 -17.54 9.02
CA HIS A 43 -9.26 -17.82 10.06
C HIS A 43 -8.13 -16.77 10.06
N PHE A 44 -7.73 -16.28 8.88
CA PHE A 44 -6.71 -15.23 8.77
C PHE A 44 -7.29 -13.87 9.16
N PHE A 45 -8.44 -13.49 8.62
CA PHE A 45 -9.01 -12.15 8.82
C PHE A 45 -9.63 -11.91 10.20
N LYS A 46 -10.03 -12.96 10.93
CA LYS A 46 -10.65 -12.86 12.26
C LYS A 46 -9.72 -13.28 13.40
N ALA A 47 -8.48 -13.69 13.10
CA ALA A 47 -7.50 -14.00 14.14
C ALA A 47 -7.27 -12.77 15.03
N SER A 48 -7.07 -13.00 16.33
CA SER A 48 -6.61 -11.97 17.24
C SER A 48 -5.13 -11.65 16.99
N GLU A 49 -4.68 -10.47 17.41
CA GLU A 49 -3.26 -10.07 17.35
C GLU A 49 -2.36 -11.04 18.14
N SER A 50 -2.89 -11.72 19.16
CA SER A 50 -2.17 -12.76 19.92
C SER A 50 -1.87 -14.02 19.11
N ASP A 51 -2.73 -14.32 18.13
CA ASP A 51 -2.66 -15.55 17.34
C ASP A 51 -1.92 -15.30 16.03
N LEU A 52 -2.17 -14.14 15.40
CA LEU A 52 -1.48 -13.68 14.19
C LEU A 52 -1.12 -12.20 14.33
N SER A 53 0.15 -11.92 14.63
CA SER A 53 0.64 -10.54 14.71
C SER A 53 1.00 -9.98 13.35
N GLN A 54 0.43 -8.81 13.03
CA GLN A 54 0.84 -8.04 11.86
C GLN A 54 2.19 -7.35 12.08
N GLN A 55 2.47 -6.94 13.32
CA GLN A 55 3.68 -6.20 13.66
C GLN A 55 4.92 -6.98 13.27
N GLU A 56 5.02 -8.25 13.66
CA GLU A 56 6.18 -9.09 13.37
C GLU A 56 6.47 -9.23 11.87
N VAL A 57 5.42 -9.23 11.04
CA VAL A 57 5.53 -9.40 9.59
C VAL A 57 5.84 -8.09 8.90
N TYR A 58 5.28 -6.96 9.36
CA TYR A 58 5.39 -5.65 8.71
C TYR A 58 6.51 -4.76 9.26
N GLN A 59 7.33 -5.25 10.18
CA GLN A 59 8.53 -4.56 10.67
C GLN A 59 9.52 -4.19 9.55
N PHE A 60 9.48 -4.86 8.39
CA PHE A 60 10.31 -4.47 7.24
C PHE A 60 9.99 -3.07 6.70
N ASN A 61 8.85 -2.47 7.07
CA ASN A 61 8.48 -1.12 6.70
C ASN A 61 9.15 -0.03 7.56
N VAL A 62 9.79 -0.40 8.68
CA VAL A 62 10.39 0.57 9.61
C VAL A 62 11.53 1.41 8.99
N PRO A 63 12.46 0.86 8.19
CA PRO A 63 13.44 1.67 7.47
C PRO A 63 12.80 2.72 6.55
N THR A 64 11.65 2.38 5.98
CA THR A 64 10.91 3.19 5.01
C THR A 64 10.13 4.31 5.71
N PHE A 65 9.28 4.01 6.68
CA PHE A 65 8.46 5.03 7.37
C PHE A 65 9.16 5.73 8.53
N GLY A 66 10.27 5.18 9.01
CA GLY A 66 10.99 5.65 10.18
C GLY A 66 10.50 5.06 11.51
N PRO A 67 11.28 5.24 12.58
CA PRO A 67 10.96 4.72 13.89
C PRO A 67 9.82 5.50 14.58
N GLY A 68 9.13 4.85 15.51
CA GLY A 68 8.06 5.46 16.33
C GLY A 68 6.72 5.63 15.62
N VAL A 69 6.54 5.04 14.43
CA VAL A 69 5.28 5.10 13.67
C VAL A 69 4.84 3.73 13.17
N VAL A 70 3.51 3.57 13.05
CA VAL A 70 2.81 2.42 12.47
C VAL A 70 3.29 1.10 13.07
N PHE A 71 4.17 0.38 12.39
CA PHE A 71 4.61 -0.95 12.80
C PHE A 71 5.76 -0.93 13.81
N ASP A 72 6.40 0.22 14.04
CA ASP A 72 7.47 0.39 15.05
C ASP A 72 6.95 0.77 16.44
N VAL A 73 5.63 0.71 16.66
CA VAL A 73 5.01 1.01 17.96
C VAL A 73 4.07 -0.10 18.39
N ASP A 74 3.83 -0.15 19.70
CA ASP A 74 2.86 -1.05 20.30
C ASP A 74 1.47 -0.87 19.68
N TYR A 75 0.72 -1.97 19.63
CA TYR A 75 -0.61 -2.01 19.01
C TYR A 75 -1.55 -0.89 19.52
N THR A 76 -1.51 -0.55 20.80
CA THR A 76 -2.34 0.52 21.38
C THR A 76 -1.98 1.90 20.80
N ILE A 77 -0.69 2.22 20.71
CA ILE A 77 -0.19 3.47 20.10
C ILE A 77 -0.52 3.49 18.61
N ARG A 78 -0.34 2.36 17.91
CA ARG A 78 -0.71 2.23 16.50
C ARG A 78 -2.18 2.54 16.27
N GLN A 79 -3.07 2.08 17.14
CA GLN A 79 -4.49 2.38 17.04
C GLN A 79 -4.80 3.87 17.26
N GLU A 80 -4.07 4.55 18.14
CA GLU A 80 -4.18 6.00 18.28
C GLU A 80 -3.69 6.75 17.04
N GLN A 81 -2.59 6.30 16.43
CA GLN A 81 -2.10 6.85 15.17
C GLN A 81 -3.12 6.66 14.03
N PHE A 82 -3.68 5.45 13.90
CA PHE A 82 -4.74 5.19 12.92
C PHE A 82 -5.98 6.03 13.15
N ARG A 83 -6.35 6.30 14.41
CA ARG A 83 -7.46 7.22 14.72
C ARG A 83 -7.25 8.57 14.05
N PHE A 84 -6.04 9.16 14.12
CA PHE A 84 -5.76 10.44 13.46
C PHE A 84 -5.99 10.38 11.94
N PHE A 85 -5.58 9.29 11.28
CA PHE A 85 -5.83 9.10 9.85
C PHE A 85 -7.33 8.94 9.54
N THR A 86 -8.06 8.16 10.35
CA THR A 86 -9.50 7.96 10.12
C THR A 86 -10.31 9.24 10.26
N GLU A 87 -9.87 10.20 11.08
CA GLU A 87 -10.50 11.52 11.18
C GLU A 87 -10.40 12.32 9.88
N ALA A 88 -9.26 12.24 9.19
CA ALA A 88 -9.06 12.87 7.88
C ALA A 88 -9.91 12.22 6.78
N LEU A 89 -10.30 10.96 6.95
CA LEU A 89 -11.08 10.18 5.98
C LEU A 89 -12.58 10.14 6.29
N ARG A 90 -13.08 10.98 7.20
CA ARG A 90 -14.53 11.10 7.46
C ARG A 90 -15.27 11.67 6.26
N VAL A 91 -16.53 11.27 6.09
CA VAL A 91 -17.39 11.65 4.94
C VAL A 91 -17.43 13.16 4.68
N ASN A 92 -17.49 13.97 5.73
CA ASN A 92 -17.48 15.43 5.59
C ASN A 92 -16.16 15.98 5.02
N LYS A 93 -15.02 15.35 5.34
CA LYS A 93 -13.71 15.68 4.76
C LYS A 93 -13.61 15.20 3.33
N LEU A 94 -13.97 13.93 3.08
CA LEU A 94 -13.95 13.34 1.73
C LEU A 94 -14.77 14.14 0.73
N LYS A 95 -15.95 14.65 1.12
CA LYS A 95 -16.75 15.54 0.25
C LYS A 95 -15.99 16.80 -0.17
N GLY A 96 -15.23 17.40 0.73
CA GLY A 96 -14.39 18.57 0.42
C GLY A 96 -13.17 18.24 -0.44
N TYR A 97 -12.72 16.99 -0.45
CA TYR A 97 -11.62 16.54 -1.30
C TYR A 97 -12.02 16.36 -2.76
N VAL A 98 -13.31 16.11 -3.05
CA VAL A 98 -13.77 15.91 -4.44
C VAL A 98 -13.43 17.11 -5.31
N ASP A 99 -13.79 18.33 -4.87
CA ASP A 99 -13.51 19.54 -5.64
C ASP A 99 -12.01 19.76 -5.83
N GLN A 100 -11.21 19.43 -4.79
CA GLN A 100 -9.75 19.52 -4.86
C GLN A 100 -9.18 18.53 -5.88
N MET A 101 -9.64 17.27 -5.88
CA MET A 101 -9.20 16.25 -6.83
C MET A 101 -9.54 16.63 -8.27
N VAL A 102 -10.74 17.19 -8.49
CA VAL A 102 -11.16 17.67 -9.82
C VAL A 102 -10.25 18.79 -10.30
N THR A 103 -10.01 19.81 -9.46
CA THR A 103 -9.10 20.92 -9.83
C THR A 103 -7.69 20.43 -10.16
N GLU A 104 -7.11 19.56 -9.33
CA GLU A 104 -5.77 19.01 -9.60
C GLU A 104 -5.72 18.20 -10.89
N ALA A 105 -6.77 17.42 -11.20
CA ALA A 105 -6.84 16.65 -12.44
C ALA A 105 -7.02 17.54 -13.67
N GLU A 106 -7.92 18.51 -13.62
CA GLU A 106 -8.14 19.47 -14.71
C GLU A 106 -6.87 20.28 -14.99
N ASP A 107 -6.20 20.80 -13.95
CA ASP A 107 -4.95 21.54 -14.09
C ASP A 107 -3.83 20.66 -14.66
N TYR A 108 -3.73 19.41 -14.20
CA TYR A 108 -2.72 18.46 -14.68
C TYR A 108 -2.87 18.17 -16.18
N PHE A 109 -4.10 17.85 -16.61
CA PHE A 109 -4.41 17.49 -17.99
C PHE A 109 -4.61 18.70 -18.92
N SER A 110 -4.74 19.92 -18.40
CA SER A 110 -4.82 21.15 -19.21
C SER A 110 -3.62 21.35 -20.15
N LYS A 111 -2.49 20.71 -19.83
CA LYS A 111 -1.24 20.75 -20.60
C LYS A 111 -1.26 19.83 -21.81
N TRP A 112 -2.24 18.92 -21.89
CA TRP A 112 -2.37 17.98 -22.99
C TRP A 112 -2.97 18.65 -24.22
N GLY A 113 -2.54 18.22 -25.40
CA GLY A 113 -3.19 18.59 -26.67
C GLY A 113 -4.37 17.67 -27.00
N ASP A 114 -4.99 17.87 -28.16
CA ASP A 114 -6.17 17.11 -28.58
C ASP A 114 -5.90 15.60 -28.77
N SER A 115 -4.66 15.20 -29.03
CA SER A 115 -4.25 13.79 -29.18
C SER A 115 -2.74 13.59 -28.98
N GLY A 116 -2.32 12.40 -28.52
CA GLY A 116 -0.93 12.03 -28.37
C GLY A 116 -0.74 10.63 -27.76
N GLU A 117 0.51 10.28 -27.47
CA GLU A 117 0.90 9.08 -26.73
C GLU A 117 1.63 9.50 -25.45
N VAL A 118 1.30 8.85 -24.33
CA VAL A 118 1.88 9.11 -23.01
C VAL A 118 2.16 7.80 -22.29
N ASP A 119 3.05 7.84 -21.30
CA ASP A 119 3.21 6.74 -20.35
C ASP A 119 2.13 6.84 -19.26
N LEU A 120 1.07 6.05 -19.38
CA LEU A 120 -0.04 6.04 -18.42
C LEU A 120 0.40 5.77 -16.98
N LYS A 121 1.45 4.96 -16.76
CA LYS A 121 1.94 4.69 -15.39
C LYS A 121 2.50 5.98 -14.81
N TYR A 122 3.39 6.63 -15.54
CA TYR A 122 4.01 7.89 -15.15
C TYR A 122 2.97 8.98 -14.89
N GLU A 123 1.99 9.15 -15.78
CA GLU A 123 0.97 10.19 -15.68
C GLU A 123 0.05 9.97 -14.47
N LEU A 124 -0.38 8.73 -14.22
CA LEU A 124 -1.24 8.42 -13.09
C LEU A 124 -0.51 8.50 -11.75
N GLU A 125 0.76 8.11 -11.69
CA GLU A 125 1.58 8.27 -10.47
C GLU A 125 1.69 9.74 -10.07
N HIS A 126 1.93 10.63 -11.03
CA HIS A 126 1.96 12.08 -10.77
C HIS A 126 0.60 12.62 -10.32
N LEU A 127 -0.49 12.22 -10.98
CA LEU A 127 -1.81 12.66 -10.57
C LEU A 127 -2.18 12.18 -9.16
N ILE A 128 -1.80 10.95 -8.80
CA ILE A 128 -2.03 10.40 -7.45
C ILE A 128 -1.28 11.20 -6.40
N ILE A 129 0.01 11.51 -6.60
CA ILE A 129 0.77 12.28 -5.60
C ILE A 129 0.25 13.72 -5.46
N LEU A 130 -0.16 14.34 -6.57
CA LEU A 130 -0.76 15.68 -6.58
C LEU A 130 -2.05 15.73 -5.76
N THR A 131 -2.98 14.83 -6.07
CA THR A 131 -4.29 14.76 -5.39
C THR A 131 -4.14 14.37 -3.93
N ALA A 132 -3.29 13.38 -3.62
CA ALA A 132 -3.00 12.96 -2.25
C ALA A 132 -2.36 14.10 -1.44
N SER A 133 -1.38 14.80 -1.99
CA SER A 133 -0.73 15.94 -1.32
C SER A 133 -1.74 17.05 -1.04
N ARG A 134 -2.57 17.41 -2.02
CA ARG A 134 -3.59 18.45 -1.85
C ARG A 134 -4.61 18.11 -0.77
N CYS A 135 -5.10 16.87 -0.76
CA CYS A 135 -6.18 16.44 0.13
C CYS A 135 -5.68 16.12 1.55
N LEU A 136 -4.54 15.43 1.66
CA LEU A 136 -4.07 14.83 2.92
C LEU A 136 -2.98 15.66 3.59
N LEU A 137 -2.12 16.34 2.82
CA LEU A 137 -0.98 17.09 3.35
C LEU A 137 -1.23 18.61 3.37
N GLY A 138 -2.22 19.08 2.62
CA GLY A 138 -2.67 20.47 2.61
C GLY A 138 -2.06 21.32 1.49
N GLN A 139 -2.47 22.59 1.43
CA GLN A 139 -2.10 23.50 0.34
C GLN A 139 -0.63 23.87 0.33
N GLU A 140 -0.06 24.04 1.52
CA GLU A 140 1.29 24.49 1.72
C GLU A 140 2.28 23.46 1.18
N VAL A 141 2.04 22.19 1.48
CA VAL A 141 2.84 21.07 0.97
C VAL A 141 2.69 20.99 -0.55
N ARG A 142 1.46 21.03 -1.07
CA ARG A 142 1.18 20.99 -2.51
C ARG A 142 1.83 22.14 -3.30
N ASN A 143 1.91 23.34 -2.72
CA ASN A 143 2.39 24.52 -3.44
C ASN A 143 3.89 24.77 -3.30
N LYS A 144 4.50 24.32 -2.20
CA LYS A 144 5.88 24.69 -1.86
C LYS A 144 6.85 23.53 -1.79
N LEU A 145 6.34 22.31 -1.60
CA LEU A 145 7.16 21.13 -1.30
C LEU A 145 6.82 19.95 -2.21
N LEU A 146 6.00 20.13 -3.24
CA LEU A 146 5.54 19.02 -4.07
C LEU A 146 6.68 18.28 -4.73
N ASP A 147 7.68 18.99 -5.27
CA ASP A 147 8.82 18.37 -5.94
C ASP A 147 9.66 17.56 -4.94
N ASP A 148 9.91 18.12 -3.75
CA ASP A 148 10.61 17.44 -2.66
C ASP A 148 9.82 16.21 -2.17
N VAL A 149 8.51 16.34 -2.01
CA VAL A 149 7.62 15.25 -1.60
C VAL A 149 7.58 14.17 -2.67
N SER A 150 7.46 14.52 -3.93
CA SER A 150 7.46 13.56 -5.04
C SER A 150 8.77 12.76 -5.10
N ALA A 151 9.92 13.45 -4.95
CA ALA A 151 11.21 12.79 -4.88
C ALA A 151 11.32 11.85 -3.67
N LEU A 152 10.92 12.30 -2.48
CA LEU A 152 10.93 11.46 -1.27
C LEU A 152 10.00 10.26 -1.39
N PHE A 153 8.81 10.41 -1.96
CA PHE A 153 7.90 9.29 -2.22
C PHE A 153 8.47 8.30 -3.24
N HIS A 154 9.17 8.79 -4.25
CA HIS A 154 9.83 7.94 -5.23
C HIS A 154 10.97 7.12 -4.59
N ASP A 155 11.78 7.75 -3.76
CA ASP A 155 12.84 7.06 -3.00
C ASP A 155 12.25 6.03 -2.03
N LEU A 156 11.13 6.37 -1.38
CA LEU A 156 10.38 5.47 -0.49
C LEU A 156 9.91 4.21 -1.23
N ASP A 157 9.33 4.38 -2.42
CA ASP A 157 8.83 3.27 -3.25
C ASP A 157 9.97 2.38 -3.77
N ASN A 158 11.09 3.01 -4.18
CA ASN A 158 12.28 2.30 -4.61
C ASN A 158 12.93 1.48 -3.47
N GLY A 159 12.73 1.87 -2.21
CA GLY A 159 13.22 1.12 -1.05
C GLY A 159 12.43 -0.15 -0.73
N MET A 160 11.25 -0.32 -1.32
CA MET A 160 10.29 -1.39 -1.03
C MET A 160 10.40 -2.58 -1.98
N LEU A 161 11.62 -3.11 -2.11
CA LEU A 161 11.88 -4.29 -2.95
C LEU A 161 11.32 -5.58 -2.32
N PRO A 162 10.99 -6.62 -3.11
CA PRO A 162 10.56 -7.91 -2.55
C PRO A 162 11.56 -8.53 -1.57
N ILE A 163 12.86 -8.25 -1.75
CA ILE A 163 13.91 -8.71 -0.83
C ILE A 163 13.85 -8.00 0.53
N SER A 164 13.33 -6.77 0.58
CA SER A 164 13.19 -5.96 1.80
C SER A 164 12.28 -6.63 2.81
N VAL A 165 11.27 -7.39 2.36
CA VAL A 165 10.37 -8.16 3.25
C VAL A 165 11.12 -9.18 4.12
N ILE A 166 12.22 -9.73 3.60
CA ILE A 166 12.99 -10.76 4.30
C ILE A 166 14.23 -10.16 4.96
N PHE A 167 14.87 -9.18 4.30
CA PHE A 167 16.10 -8.56 4.76
C PHE A 167 16.07 -7.02 4.61
N PRO A 168 15.29 -6.32 5.45
CA PRO A 168 15.04 -4.88 5.32
C PRO A 168 16.26 -3.98 5.53
N TYR A 169 17.35 -4.53 6.08
CA TYR A 169 18.58 -3.79 6.40
C TYR A 169 19.79 -4.27 5.57
N LEU A 170 19.58 -4.93 4.42
CA LEU A 170 20.71 -5.26 3.53
C LEU A 170 21.46 -4.00 3.11
N PRO A 171 22.80 -4.03 3.00
CA PRO A 171 23.61 -2.87 2.63
C PRO A 171 23.56 -2.56 1.12
N ILE A 172 22.38 -2.60 0.51
CA ILE A 172 22.12 -2.33 -0.91
C ILE A 172 21.69 -0.87 -1.11
N PRO A 173 21.82 -0.30 -2.32
CA PRO A 173 21.43 1.09 -2.59
C PRO A 173 19.98 1.42 -2.19
N ALA A 174 19.06 0.47 -2.33
CA ALA A 174 17.64 0.68 -2.01
C ALA A 174 17.33 0.85 -0.50
N HIS A 175 18.25 0.50 0.41
CA HIS A 175 18.03 0.62 1.85
C HIS A 175 18.89 1.73 2.49
N ARG A 176 19.30 2.72 1.70
CA ARG A 176 20.19 3.81 2.12
C ARG A 176 19.53 5.16 1.96
#